data_AF-A0A7K9C8M0-F1
#
_entry.id   AF-A0A7K9C8M0-F1
#
_cell.length_a   1.000
_cell.length_b   1.000
_cell.length_c   1.000
_cell.angle_alpha   90.00
_cell.angle_beta   90.00
_cell.angle_gamma   90.00
#
_symmetry.space_group_name_H-M   'P 1'
#
loop_
_entity.id
_entity.type
_entity.pdbx_description
1 polymer ?
#
loop_
_entity_poly.entity_id
_entity_poly.type
_entity_poly.pdbx_seq_one_letter_code
_entity_poly.pdbx_strand_id
1 'polypeptide(L)'
;AGSKLREIFDKINNLLSGKSVQSGGRAVSVTQHPQALDFVFYKLAEKFVRQGEEEVASHHDAAFPIAVVASGIWEIHPRVGDLFLAHLHKKCPYSVPFYPALKEGTSMEEYQRILGYQVKDSMVEEQDNFLKRMSGMIRLYAALIQLRWPYGDQQGTHPHGLSYGWRWLAQMLNMEPLADVTATLLFDFLEVCGNALMRQYQAQFWKIMLLLQEEYVPRIEAITSSGQMGSLMRLKQFVQKCVQEKKISLPTGALQPAFWKS
;
A
#
# COMPACT_ATOMS: atom_id res chain seq x y z
N ALA A 1 -6.61 20.44 10.17
CA ALA A 1 -6.31 19.00 10.03
C ALA A 1 -4.93 18.78 9.43
N GLY A 2 -4.59 19.45 8.32
CA GLY A 2 -3.23 19.44 7.77
C GLY A 2 -2.19 20.01 8.74
N SER A 3 -2.57 21.02 9.53
CA SER A 3 -1.76 21.55 10.65
C SER A 3 -1.33 20.47 11.66
N LYS A 4 -2.28 19.68 12.17
CA LYS A 4 -2.00 18.54 13.07
C LYS A 4 -1.15 17.45 12.40
N LEU A 5 -1.38 17.18 11.11
CA LEU A 5 -0.58 16.21 10.37
C LEU A 5 0.88 16.66 10.25
N ARG A 6 1.10 17.96 10.07
CA ARG A 6 2.42 18.57 10.06
C ARG A 6 3.11 18.46 11.42
N GLU A 7 2.41 18.66 12.53
CA GLU A 7 2.98 18.44 13.88
C GLU A 7 3.47 17.00 14.06
N ILE A 8 2.72 16.00 13.57
CA ILE A 8 3.13 14.60 13.59
C ILE A 8 4.38 14.40 12.74
N PHE A 9 4.38 14.92 11.52
CA PHE A 9 5.53 14.85 10.61
C PHE A 9 6.79 15.46 11.24
N ASP A 10 6.68 16.69 11.75
CA ASP A 10 7.79 17.43 12.35
C ASP A 10 8.32 16.70 13.59
N LYS A 11 7.43 16.13 14.42
CA LYS A 11 7.83 15.32 15.59
C LYS A 11 8.62 14.08 15.18
N ILE A 12 8.17 13.35 14.15
CA ILE A 12 8.90 12.18 13.63
C ILE A 12 10.25 12.62 13.06
N ASN A 13 10.26 13.60 12.16
CA ASN A 13 11.47 14.07 11.50
C ASN A 13 12.50 14.60 12.50
N ASN A 14 12.07 15.35 13.52
CA ASN A 14 12.94 15.86 14.57
C ASN A 14 13.59 14.72 15.38
N LEU A 15 12.83 13.69 15.76
CA LEU A 15 13.36 12.52 16.46
C LEU A 15 14.41 11.78 15.62
N LEU A 16 14.11 11.54 14.34
CA LEU A 16 15.03 10.86 13.40
C LEU A 16 16.30 11.69 13.13
N SER A 17 16.20 13.02 13.19
CA SER A 17 17.32 13.95 13.00
C SER A 17 18.16 14.15 14.27
N GLY A 18 17.95 13.38 15.34
CA GLY A 18 18.73 13.48 16.58
C GLY A 18 18.26 14.57 17.54
N LYS A 19 17.16 15.28 17.25
CA LYS A 19 16.61 16.28 18.16
C LYS A 19 15.79 15.63 19.26
N SER A 20 15.70 16.33 20.39
CA SER A 20 14.85 15.92 21.50
C SER A 20 13.38 16.19 21.20
N VAL A 21 12.50 15.23 21.52
CA VAL A 21 11.04 15.33 21.33
C VAL A 21 10.30 14.96 22.62
N GLN A 22 9.14 15.58 22.85
CA GLN A 22 8.30 15.29 24.01
C GLN A 22 7.44 14.03 23.80
N SER A 23 7.51 13.08 24.73
CA SER A 23 6.73 11.85 24.73
C SER A 23 6.40 11.43 26.16
N GLY A 24 5.12 11.23 26.48
CA GLY A 24 4.69 10.76 27.81
C GLY A 24 5.17 11.62 28.98
N GLY A 25 5.25 12.94 28.79
CA GLY A 25 5.74 13.88 29.81
C GLY A 25 7.27 13.92 29.97
N ARG A 26 8.03 13.26 29.10
CA ARG A 26 9.51 13.26 29.12
C ARG A 26 10.08 13.65 27.76
N ALA A 27 11.25 14.28 27.79
CA ALA A 27 12.04 14.56 26.60
C ALA A 27 12.87 13.32 26.23
N VAL A 28 12.75 12.86 24.97
CA VAL A 28 13.44 11.66 24.44
C VAL A 28 14.28 12.06 23.24
N SER A 29 15.49 11.51 23.13
CA SER A 29 16.36 11.68 21.96
C SER A 29 17.04 10.36 21.58
N VAL A 30 17.20 10.12 20.28
CA VAL A 30 17.97 8.97 19.76
C VAL A 30 19.47 9.06 20.06
N THR A 31 19.98 10.23 20.45
CA THR A 31 21.40 10.39 20.83
C THR A 31 21.75 9.79 22.19
N GLN A 32 20.74 9.37 22.97
CA GLN A 32 20.93 8.79 24.30
C GLN A 32 21.45 7.34 24.27
N HIS A 33 21.39 6.67 23.12
CA HIS A 33 21.86 5.29 22.99
C HIS A 33 22.37 5.01 21.57
N PRO A 34 23.54 4.35 21.40
CA PRO A 34 24.16 4.17 20.08
C PRO A 34 23.29 3.37 19.09
N GLN A 35 22.43 2.48 19.60
CA GLN A 35 21.53 1.67 18.76
C GLN A 35 20.14 2.30 18.54
N ALA A 36 19.83 3.43 19.17
CA ALA A 36 18.46 3.97 19.15
C ALA A 36 18.03 4.45 17.77
N LEU A 37 18.95 5.01 16.97
CA LEU A 37 18.61 5.50 15.62
C LEU A 37 18.18 4.35 14.69
N ASP A 38 18.94 3.27 14.66
CA ASP A 38 18.64 2.10 13.84
C ASP A 38 17.35 1.41 14.29
N PHE A 39 17.16 1.31 15.60
CA PHE A 39 15.95 0.76 16.19
C PHE A 39 14.70 1.61 15.85
N VAL A 40 14.78 2.94 15.91
CA VAL A 40 13.64 3.80 15.58
C VAL A 40 13.31 3.75 14.10
N PHE A 41 14.30 3.67 13.20
CA PHE A 41 14.04 3.48 11.77
C PHE A 41 13.26 2.19 11.51
N TYR A 42 13.69 1.08 12.11
CA TYR A 42 13.00 -0.21 11.99
C TYR A 42 11.57 -0.14 12.54
N LYS A 43 11.40 0.39 13.76
CA LYS A 43 10.08 0.44 14.41
C LYS A 43 9.11 1.43 13.76
N LEU A 44 9.61 2.53 13.22
CA LEU A 44 8.78 3.47 12.47
C LEU A 44 8.30 2.86 11.15
N ALA A 45 9.20 2.23 10.39
CA ALA A 45 8.85 1.52 9.16
C ALA A 45 7.82 0.40 9.40
N GLU A 46 8.05 -0.43 10.42
CA GLU A 46 7.10 -1.45 10.88
C GLU A 46 5.73 -0.82 11.21
N LYS A 47 5.73 0.34 11.90
CA LYS A 47 4.49 1.02 12.30
C LYS A 47 3.72 1.56 11.10
N PHE A 48 4.38 2.10 10.07
CA PHE A 48 3.68 2.53 8.84
C PHE A 48 2.96 1.36 8.17
N VAL A 49 3.64 0.23 7.98
CA VAL A 49 3.01 -0.97 7.40
C VAL A 49 1.86 -1.48 8.29
N ARG A 50 2.04 -1.47 9.61
CA ARG A 50 0.99 -1.88 10.56
C ARG A 50 -0.26 -0.98 10.49
N GLN A 51 -0.09 0.32 10.27
CA GLN A 51 -1.24 1.20 10.02
C GLN A 51 -2.01 0.81 8.75
N GLY A 52 -1.31 0.35 7.71
CA GLY A 52 -1.94 -0.24 6.53
C GLY A 52 -2.73 -1.52 6.85
N GLU A 53 -2.13 -2.39 7.67
CA GLU A 53 -2.72 -3.67 8.08
C GLU A 53 -3.96 -3.54 8.98
N GLU A 54 -3.99 -2.54 9.87
CA GLU A 54 -5.05 -2.36 10.88
C GLU A 54 -6.04 -1.25 10.48
N GLU A 55 -5.56 -0.01 10.45
CA GLU A 55 -6.39 1.19 10.27
C GLU A 55 -6.91 1.28 8.84
N VAL A 56 -6.04 1.19 7.83
CA VAL A 56 -6.46 1.32 6.42
C VAL A 56 -7.32 0.14 5.97
N ALA A 57 -7.12 -1.05 6.55
CA ALA A 57 -7.98 -2.21 6.30
C ALA A 57 -9.42 -2.02 6.78
N SER A 58 -9.64 -1.13 7.76
CA SER A 58 -10.95 -0.83 8.34
C SER A 58 -11.52 0.51 7.83
N HIS A 59 -10.65 1.47 7.52
CA HIS A 59 -10.95 2.83 7.13
C HIS A 59 -10.07 3.21 5.92
N HIS A 60 -10.55 2.88 4.72
CA HIS A 60 -9.75 2.99 3.48
C HIS A 60 -9.24 4.43 3.22
N ASP A 61 -9.97 5.44 3.66
CA ASP A 61 -9.65 6.86 3.52
C ASP A 61 -8.45 7.30 4.40
N ALA A 62 -8.14 6.57 5.47
CA ALA A 62 -6.96 6.80 6.29
C ALA A 62 -5.65 6.58 5.52
N ALA A 63 -5.68 5.87 4.38
CA ALA A 63 -4.50 5.62 3.54
C ALA A 63 -3.77 6.92 3.17
N PHE A 64 -4.50 7.97 2.78
CA PHE A 64 -3.91 9.20 2.25
C PHE A 64 -3.12 10.03 3.29
N PRO A 65 -3.67 10.36 4.47
CA PRO A 65 -2.90 11.08 5.50
C PRO A 65 -1.71 10.27 6.03
N ILE A 66 -1.80 8.94 6.11
CA ILE A 66 -0.67 8.10 6.50
C ILE A 66 0.41 8.10 5.42
N ALA A 67 0.01 7.87 4.16
CA ALA A 67 0.90 7.78 3.00
C ALA A 67 1.69 9.06 2.76
N VAL A 68 1.07 10.24 2.88
CA VAL A 68 1.78 11.51 2.62
C VAL A 68 2.86 11.78 3.66
N VAL A 69 2.64 11.38 4.93
CA VAL A 69 3.66 11.45 5.98
C VAL A 69 4.78 10.45 5.71
N ALA A 70 4.44 9.20 5.38
CA ALA A 70 5.42 8.18 5.05
C ALA A 70 6.30 8.58 3.84
N SER A 71 5.70 9.13 2.79
CA SER A 71 6.37 9.65 1.60
C SER A 71 7.38 10.75 1.96
N GLY A 72 6.99 11.76 2.74
CA GLY A 72 7.91 12.82 3.15
C GLY A 72 9.04 12.33 4.06
N ILE A 73 8.75 11.40 4.98
CA ILE A 73 9.79 10.81 5.82
C ILE A 73 10.77 9.98 4.99
N TRP A 74 10.29 9.26 3.97
CA TRP A 74 11.15 8.54 3.03
C TRP A 74 12.06 9.50 2.26
N GLU A 75 11.53 10.61 1.74
CA GLU A 75 12.33 11.61 1.02
C GLU A 75 13.50 12.16 1.87
N ILE A 76 13.29 12.39 3.17
CA ILE A 76 14.32 12.91 4.08
C ILE A 76 15.23 11.79 4.62
N HIS A 77 14.66 10.62 4.92
CA HIS A 77 15.33 9.49 5.56
C HIS A 77 15.15 8.20 4.72
N PRO A 78 15.89 8.02 3.60
CA PRO A 78 15.70 6.91 2.67
C PRO A 78 15.72 5.52 3.30
N ARG A 79 16.53 5.35 4.37
CA ARG A 79 16.62 4.09 5.13
C ARG A 79 15.27 3.66 5.75
N VAL A 80 14.41 4.60 6.13
CA VAL A 80 13.04 4.28 6.60
C VAL A 80 12.21 3.70 5.47
N GLY A 81 12.39 4.22 4.25
CA GLY A 81 11.73 3.73 3.05
C GLY A 81 12.13 2.31 2.67
N ASP A 82 13.42 2.00 2.68
CA ASP A 82 13.91 0.64 2.42
C ASP A 82 13.36 -0.36 3.45
N LEU A 83 13.34 0.03 4.72
CA LEU A 83 12.75 -0.78 5.80
C LEU A 83 11.23 -0.90 5.66
N PHE A 84 10.54 0.15 5.20
CA PHE A 84 9.11 0.10 4.91
C PHE A 84 8.82 -0.95 3.83
N LEU A 85 9.57 -0.93 2.73
CA LEU A 85 9.46 -1.97 1.69
C LEU A 85 9.79 -3.35 2.24
N ALA A 86 10.83 -3.50 3.05
CA ALA A 86 11.18 -4.79 3.66
C ALA A 86 10.03 -5.36 4.51
N HIS A 87 9.42 -4.54 5.35
CA HIS A 87 8.26 -4.93 6.15
C HIS A 87 7.03 -5.23 5.30
N LEU A 88 6.73 -4.35 4.33
CA LEU A 88 5.58 -4.48 3.43
C LEU A 88 5.69 -5.76 2.60
N HIS A 89 6.84 -5.99 1.96
CA HIS A 89 7.06 -7.17 1.11
C HIS A 89 7.02 -8.47 1.90
N LYS A 90 7.52 -8.47 3.15
CA LYS A 90 7.45 -9.65 4.01
C LYS A 90 6.02 -9.96 4.47
N LYS A 91 5.25 -8.93 4.83
CA LYS A 91 3.87 -9.10 5.33
C LYS A 91 2.85 -9.29 4.21
N CYS A 92 3.10 -8.68 3.05
CA CYS A 92 2.25 -8.67 1.87
C CYS A 92 3.13 -8.95 0.64
N PRO A 93 3.47 -10.21 0.34
CA PRO A 93 4.30 -10.55 -0.83
C PRO A 93 3.68 -10.08 -2.15
N TYR A 94 2.36 -9.89 -2.18
CA TYR A 94 1.59 -9.36 -3.30
C TYR A 94 1.88 -7.88 -3.63
N SER A 95 2.56 -7.16 -2.75
CA SER A 95 3.08 -5.81 -3.05
C SER A 95 4.32 -5.83 -3.95
N VAL A 96 5.00 -6.99 -4.10
CA VAL A 96 6.11 -7.27 -5.04
C VAL A 96 5.64 -7.85 -6.38
N PRO A 97 4.32 -7.96 -6.59
CA PRO A 97 3.64 -8.98 -7.41
C PRO A 97 4.39 -10.30 -7.57
N PHE A 98 4.60 -11.00 -6.46
CA PHE A 98 5.15 -12.34 -6.47
C PHE A 98 4.19 -13.27 -5.74
N TYR A 99 3.84 -14.40 -6.36
CA TYR A 99 3.09 -15.48 -5.72
C TYR A 99 4.09 -16.55 -5.26
N PRO A 100 4.36 -16.66 -3.95
CA PRO A 100 5.27 -17.67 -3.44
C PRO A 100 4.80 -19.07 -3.80
N ALA A 101 5.63 -19.84 -4.49
CA ALA A 101 5.36 -21.24 -4.77
C ALA A 101 5.64 -22.11 -3.54
N LEU A 102 4.83 -23.15 -3.34
CA LEU A 102 5.09 -24.17 -2.34
C LEU A 102 6.38 -24.92 -2.71
N LYS A 103 7.37 -24.88 -1.81
CA LYS A 103 8.63 -25.62 -1.97
C LYS A 103 8.50 -26.99 -1.32
N GLU A 104 9.16 -27.98 -1.90
CA GLU A 104 9.24 -29.32 -1.32
C GLU A 104 9.87 -29.27 0.09
N GLY A 105 9.28 -29.99 1.03
CA GLY A 105 9.71 -29.99 2.44
C GLY A 105 9.17 -28.83 3.29
N THR A 106 8.48 -27.85 2.71
CA THR A 106 7.82 -26.77 3.49
C THR A 106 6.51 -27.29 4.09
N SER A 107 6.31 -27.09 5.40
CA SER A 107 5.04 -27.41 6.05
C SER A 107 3.93 -26.47 5.55
N MET A 108 2.67 -26.92 5.57
CA MET A 108 1.54 -26.07 5.16
C MET A 108 1.45 -24.79 5.99
N GLU A 109 1.77 -24.88 7.29
CA GLU A 109 1.80 -23.76 8.21
C GLU A 109 2.83 -22.70 7.82
N GLU A 110 4.06 -23.15 7.49
CA GLU A 110 5.12 -22.24 7.05
C GLU A 110 4.79 -21.64 5.68
N TYR A 111 4.20 -22.44 4.79
CA TYR A 111 3.73 -21.94 3.49
C TYR A 111 2.66 -20.85 3.64
N GLN A 112 1.70 -21.02 4.55
CA GLN A 112 0.70 -19.99 4.86
C GLN A 112 1.34 -18.71 5.40
N ARG A 113 2.35 -18.82 6.28
CA ARG A 113 3.12 -17.64 6.73
C ARG A 113 3.84 -16.94 5.58
N ILE A 114 4.43 -17.71 4.66
CA ILE A 114 5.09 -17.18 3.45
C ILE A 114 4.10 -16.43 2.56
N LEU A 115 2.85 -16.91 2.45
CA LEU A 115 1.77 -16.22 1.74
C LEU A 115 1.30 -14.94 2.47
N GLY A 116 1.72 -14.71 3.71
CA GLY A 116 1.34 -13.57 4.53
C GLY A 116 0.16 -13.81 5.46
N TYR A 117 -0.27 -15.08 5.62
CA TYR A 117 -1.29 -15.42 6.61
C TYR A 117 -0.74 -15.28 8.03
N GLN A 118 -1.57 -14.80 8.94
CA GLN A 118 -1.30 -14.93 10.36
C GLN A 118 -1.63 -16.35 10.82
N VAL A 119 -0.67 -16.98 11.50
CA VAL A 119 -0.85 -18.28 12.14
C VAL A 119 -0.50 -18.16 13.61
N LYS A 120 -1.48 -18.41 14.49
CA LYS A 120 -1.34 -18.41 15.96
C LYS A 120 -1.83 -19.73 16.51
N ASP A 121 -1.02 -20.38 17.35
CA ASP A 121 -1.38 -21.66 17.99
C ASP A 121 -1.91 -22.71 16.99
N SER A 122 -1.23 -22.80 15.83
CA SER A 122 -1.61 -23.65 14.69
C SER A 122 -2.96 -23.34 14.03
N MET A 123 -3.63 -22.26 14.44
CA MET A 123 -4.82 -21.72 13.77
C MET A 123 -4.42 -20.66 12.76
N VAL A 124 -4.84 -20.89 11.52
CA VAL A 124 -4.66 -19.97 10.40
C VAL A 124 -5.80 -18.97 10.43
N GLU A 125 -5.51 -17.70 10.21
CA GLU A 125 -6.54 -16.69 10.09
C GLU A 125 -7.51 -16.99 8.93
N GLU A 126 -8.73 -16.49 9.06
CA GLU A 126 -9.75 -16.61 8.04
C GLU A 126 -9.43 -15.77 6.80
N GLN A 127 -9.87 -16.27 5.63
CA GLN A 127 -9.62 -15.66 4.33
C GLN A 127 -10.09 -14.19 4.27
N ASP A 128 -11.25 -13.87 4.82
CA ASP A 128 -11.78 -12.51 4.80
C ASP A 128 -10.92 -11.54 5.61
N ASN A 129 -10.39 -11.98 6.75
CA ASN A 129 -9.50 -11.18 7.59
C ASN A 129 -8.14 -11.00 6.91
N PHE A 130 -7.60 -12.06 6.31
CA PHE A 130 -6.41 -11.99 5.48
C PHE A 130 -6.58 -10.98 4.34
N LEU A 131 -7.65 -11.09 3.54
CA LEU A 131 -7.91 -10.20 2.39
C LEU A 131 -8.06 -8.75 2.81
N LYS A 132 -8.75 -8.47 3.93
CA LYS A 132 -8.86 -7.10 4.48
C LYS A 132 -7.50 -6.52 4.83
N ARG A 133 -6.63 -7.27 5.51
CA ARG A 133 -5.27 -6.81 5.83
C ARG A 133 -4.43 -6.54 4.58
N MET A 134 -4.47 -7.46 3.60
CA MET A 134 -3.75 -7.28 2.33
C MET A 134 -4.26 -6.07 1.54
N SER A 135 -5.58 -5.89 1.50
CA SER A 135 -6.25 -4.72 0.91
C SER A 135 -5.73 -3.42 1.53
N GLY A 136 -5.76 -3.31 2.86
CA GLY A 136 -5.29 -2.12 3.57
C GLY A 136 -3.81 -1.78 3.29
N MET A 137 -2.95 -2.79 3.25
CA MET A 137 -1.53 -2.62 2.92
C MET A 137 -1.32 -2.16 1.46
N ILE A 138 -2.04 -2.74 0.49
CA ILE A 138 -1.95 -2.34 -0.92
C ILE A 138 -2.54 -0.95 -1.16
N ARG A 139 -3.63 -0.59 -0.48
CA ARG A 139 -4.21 0.77 -0.52
C ARG A 139 -3.22 1.81 0.01
N LEU A 140 -2.57 1.52 1.15
CA LEU A 140 -1.52 2.38 1.70
C LEU A 140 -0.35 2.53 0.71
N TYR A 141 0.12 1.43 0.13
CA TYR A 141 1.19 1.45 -0.86
C TYR A 141 0.80 2.27 -2.11
N ALA A 142 -0.40 2.06 -2.66
CA ALA A 142 -0.94 2.79 -3.80
C ALA A 142 -1.11 4.29 -3.52
N ALA A 143 -1.44 4.68 -2.29
CA ALA A 143 -1.46 6.07 -1.86
C ALA A 143 -0.04 6.65 -1.73
N LEU A 144 0.92 5.88 -1.20
CA LEU A 144 2.31 6.32 -1.00
C LEU A 144 2.98 6.68 -2.32
N ILE A 145 2.83 5.86 -3.36
CA ILE A 145 3.56 6.04 -4.64
C ILE A 145 3.09 7.25 -5.47
N GLN A 146 1.94 7.82 -5.14
CA GLN A 146 1.33 8.94 -5.89
C GLN A 146 1.35 10.27 -5.12
N LEU A 147 1.55 10.23 -3.80
CA LEU A 147 1.53 11.41 -2.94
C LEU A 147 2.94 11.91 -2.69
N ARG A 148 3.04 13.23 -2.46
CA ARG A 148 4.28 13.87 -2.04
C ARG A 148 4.00 14.82 -0.90
N TRP A 149 4.91 14.87 0.07
CA TRP A 149 4.81 15.81 1.18
C TRP A 149 4.88 17.26 0.68
N PRO A 150 3.87 18.11 0.95
CA PRO A 150 3.76 19.41 0.28
C PRO A 150 4.65 20.52 0.88
N TYR A 151 5.29 20.28 2.02
CA TYR A 151 6.12 21.29 2.70
C TYR A 151 7.61 20.95 2.59
N GLY A 152 8.46 21.94 2.32
CA GLY A 152 9.91 21.76 2.16
C GLY A 152 10.37 21.91 0.72
N ASP A 153 11.68 21.77 0.49
CA ASP A 153 12.27 21.95 -0.83
C ASP A 153 12.09 20.69 -1.69
N GLN A 154 11.28 20.78 -2.74
CA GLN A 154 10.84 19.65 -3.56
C GLN A 154 11.75 19.37 -4.78
N GLN A 155 13.05 19.65 -4.67
CA GLN A 155 13.99 19.58 -5.81
C GLN A 155 14.33 18.16 -6.29
N GLY A 156 13.89 17.10 -5.59
CA GLY A 156 14.10 15.70 -6.01
C GLY A 156 12.88 15.04 -6.67
N THR A 157 13.09 13.86 -7.26
CA THR A 157 11.99 12.95 -7.67
C THR A 157 11.51 12.12 -6.49
N HIS A 158 10.22 11.78 -6.45
CA HIS A 158 9.69 10.88 -5.42
C HIS A 158 10.45 9.53 -5.44
N PRO A 159 11.02 9.07 -4.32
CA PRO A 159 11.94 7.93 -4.27
C PRO A 159 11.29 6.61 -4.70
N HIS A 160 9.98 6.50 -4.52
CA HIS A 160 9.19 5.32 -4.90
C HIS A 160 7.91 5.69 -5.66
N GLY A 161 8.08 6.45 -6.76
CA GLY A 161 6.96 7.11 -7.46
C GLY A 161 6.07 6.20 -8.31
N LEU A 162 5.15 6.81 -9.08
CA LEU A 162 4.16 6.13 -9.93
C LEU A 162 4.72 5.13 -10.96
N SER A 163 6.02 5.18 -11.30
CA SER A 163 6.66 4.16 -12.13
C SER A 163 6.63 2.77 -11.50
N TYR A 164 6.72 2.67 -10.17
CA TYR A 164 6.57 1.42 -9.44
C TYR A 164 5.13 0.92 -9.48
N GLY A 165 4.14 1.81 -9.52
CA GLY A 165 2.73 1.42 -9.68
C GLY A 165 2.42 0.86 -11.07
N TRP A 166 3.01 1.46 -12.12
CA TRP A 166 2.94 0.91 -13.47
C TRP A 166 3.54 -0.50 -13.55
N ARG A 167 4.74 -0.68 -12.98
CA ARG A 167 5.41 -2.00 -12.92
C ARG A 167 4.58 -3.01 -12.14
N TRP A 168 4.03 -2.62 -10.99
CA TRP A 168 3.17 -3.47 -10.17
C TRP A 168 1.96 -3.99 -10.98
N LEU A 169 1.25 -3.08 -11.65
CA LEU A 169 0.07 -3.44 -12.44
C LEU A 169 0.44 -4.33 -13.63
N ALA A 170 1.49 -3.99 -14.38
CA ALA A 170 1.95 -4.81 -15.50
C ALA A 170 2.38 -6.22 -15.05
N GLN A 171 3.09 -6.32 -13.93
CA GLN A 171 3.56 -7.61 -13.41
C GLN A 171 2.41 -8.46 -12.87
N MET A 172 1.43 -7.87 -12.16
CA MET A 172 0.22 -8.56 -11.75
C MET A 172 -0.53 -9.17 -12.93
N LEU A 173 -0.66 -8.43 -14.05
CA LEU A 173 -1.42 -8.87 -15.23
C LEU A 173 -0.64 -9.84 -16.14
N ASN A 174 0.68 -9.98 -15.93
CA ASN A 174 1.52 -10.94 -16.66
C ASN A 174 1.62 -12.30 -15.97
N MET A 175 1.05 -12.47 -14.77
CA MET A 175 1.01 -13.74 -14.05
C MET A 175 -0.34 -14.45 -14.25
N GLU A 176 -0.45 -15.69 -13.80
CA GLU A 176 -1.76 -16.34 -13.63
C GLU A 176 -2.45 -15.82 -12.37
N PRO A 177 -3.73 -15.40 -12.44
CA PRO A 177 -4.41 -14.88 -11.27
C PRO A 177 -4.61 -15.96 -10.21
N LEU A 178 -4.63 -15.52 -8.96
CA LEU A 178 -5.17 -16.26 -7.82
C LEU A 178 -6.62 -15.83 -7.55
N ALA A 179 -7.52 -16.79 -7.39
CA ALA A 179 -8.90 -16.56 -7.00
C ALA A 179 -8.98 -15.73 -5.71
N ASP A 180 -9.96 -14.84 -5.63
CA ASP A 180 -10.16 -13.80 -4.59
C ASP A 180 -9.02 -12.77 -4.43
N VAL A 181 -7.79 -13.20 -4.21
CA VAL A 181 -6.64 -12.34 -3.91
C VAL A 181 -6.39 -11.37 -5.06
N THR A 182 -6.24 -11.89 -6.27
CA THR A 182 -5.86 -11.04 -7.42
C THR A 182 -6.94 -10.04 -7.75
N ALA A 183 -8.21 -10.47 -7.73
CA ALA A 183 -9.35 -9.60 -7.99
C ALA A 183 -9.46 -8.48 -6.95
N THR A 184 -9.31 -8.82 -5.67
CA THR A 184 -9.37 -7.86 -4.55
C THR A 184 -8.26 -6.82 -4.69
N LEU A 185 -7.01 -7.25 -4.81
CA LEU A 185 -5.87 -6.34 -4.82
C LEU A 185 -5.83 -5.46 -6.08
N LEU A 186 -6.23 -5.98 -7.25
CA LEU A 186 -6.35 -5.17 -8.47
C LEU A 186 -7.40 -4.07 -8.31
N PHE A 187 -8.58 -4.40 -7.77
CA PHE A 187 -9.64 -3.43 -7.53
C PHE A 187 -9.15 -2.34 -6.56
N ASP A 188 -8.63 -2.74 -5.40
CA ASP A 188 -8.20 -1.82 -4.35
C ASP A 188 -7.07 -0.89 -4.80
N PHE A 189 -6.12 -1.43 -5.57
CA PHE A 189 -5.01 -0.67 -6.12
C PHE A 189 -5.50 0.36 -7.16
N LEU A 190 -6.35 -0.05 -8.10
CA LEU A 190 -6.88 0.82 -9.15
C LEU A 190 -7.83 1.89 -8.60
N GLU A 191 -8.62 1.56 -7.58
CA GLU A 191 -9.48 2.53 -6.91
C GLU A 191 -8.65 3.67 -6.30
N VAL A 192 -7.50 3.34 -5.68
CA VAL A 192 -6.64 4.32 -5.00
C VAL A 192 -5.74 5.09 -5.96
N CYS A 193 -5.02 4.43 -6.87
CA CYS A 193 -4.00 5.09 -7.71
C CYS A 193 -4.33 5.11 -9.21
N GLY A 194 -5.44 4.51 -9.64
CA GLY A 194 -5.82 4.47 -11.05
C GLY A 194 -6.01 5.86 -11.65
N ASN A 195 -6.54 6.84 -10.91
CA ASN A 195 -6.64 8.22 -11.39
C ASN A 195 -5.26 8.84 -11.68
N ALA A 196 -4.30 8.64 -10.78
CA ALA A 196 -2.94 9.16 -10.94
C ALA A 196 -2.20 8.47 -12.10
N LEU A 197 -2.30 7.15 -12.20
CA LEU A 197 -1.73 6.37 -13.32
C LEU A 197 -2.34 6.78 -14.66
N MET A 198 -3.66 6.96 -14.73
CA MET A 198 -4.37 7.43 -15.91
C MET A 198 -3.86 8.81 -16.36
N ARG A 199 -3.67 9.76 -15.44
CA ARG A 199 -3.15 11.09 -15.77
C ARG A 199 -1.71 11.04 -16.28
N GLN A 200 -0.87 10.19 -15.67
CA GLN A 200 0.55 10.07 -16.01
C GLN A 200 0.80 9.36 -17.34
N TYR A 201 0.11 8.24 -17.59
CA TYR A 201 0.40 7.35 -18.73
C TYR A 201 -0.68 7.37 -19.83
N GLN A 202 -1.80 8.04 -19.60
CA GLN A 202 -2.84 8.35 -20.58
C GLN A 202 -3.27 7.13 -21.41
N ALA A 203 -3.00 7.15 -22.72
CA ALA A 203 -3.36 6.08 -23.65
C ALA A 203 -2.78 4.71 -23.25
N GLN A 204 -1.57 4.67 -22.69
CA GLN A 204 -0.97 3.39 -22.28
C GLN A 204 -1.73 2.77 -21.10
N PHE A 205 -2.20 3.60 -20.17
CA PHE A 205 -3.03 3.12 -19.07
C PHE A 205 -4.37 2.56 -19.56
N TRP A 206 -5.02 3.22 -20.52
CA TRP A 206 -6.27 2.72 -21.08
C TRP A 206 -6.12 1.40 -21.84
N LYS A 207 -4.98 1.16 -22.51
CA LYS A 207 -4.68 -0.16 -23.09
C LYS A 207 -4.64 -1.25 -22.02
N ILE A 208 -4.06 -0.96 -20.85
CA ILE A 208 -4.07 -1.90 -19.71
C ILE A 208 -5.49 -2.13 -19.18
N MET A 209 -6.31 -1.08 -19.07
CA MET A 209 -7.70 -1.23 -18.61
C MET A 209 -8.54 -2.09 -19.56
N LEU A 210 -8.34 -1.95 -20.88
CA LEU A 210 -8.99 -2.81 -21.89
C LEU A 210 -8.50 -4.25 -21.80
N LEU A 211 -7.18 -4.48 -21.71
CA LEU A 211 -6.60 -5.81 -21.49
C LEU A 211 -7.17 -6.47 -20.23
N LEU A 212 -7.26 -5.70 -19.13
CA LEU A 212 -7.85 -6.17 -17.88
C LEU A 212 -9.31 -6.58 -18.07
N GLN A 213 -10.11 -5.76 -18.78
CA GLN A 213 -11.53 -6.04 -19.03
C GLN A 213 -11.76 -7.25 -19.94
N GLU A 214 -11.04 -7.31 -21.07
CA GLU A 214 -11.32 -8.21 -22.19
C GLU A 214 -10.61 -9.55 -22.06
N GLU A 215 -9.44 -9.59 -21.41
CA GLU A 215 -8.63 -10.81 -21.30
C GLU A 215 -8.46 -11.27 -19.87
N TYR A 216 -8.07 -10.37 -18.96
CA TYR A 216 -7.66 -10.78 -17.61
C TYR A 216 -8.83 -11.09 -16.67
N VAL A 217 -9.92 -10.32 -16.71
CA VAL A 217 -11.16 -10.61 -15.96
C VAL A 217 -11.74 -11.97 -16.33
N PRO A 218 -11.87 -12.35 -17.62
CA PRO A 218 -12.27 -13.71 -18.01
C PRO A 218 -11.34 -14.81 -17.48
N ARG A 219 -10.01 -14.57 -17.42
CA ARG A 219 -9.07 -15.52 -16.81
C ARG A 219 -9.34 -15.74 -15.32
N ILE A 220 -9.64 -14.67 -14.58
CA ILE A 220 -10.05 -14.79 -13.17
C ILE A 220 -11.38 -15.56 -13.07
N GLU A 221 -12.34 -15.26 -13.94
CA GLU A 221 -13.65 -15.92 -13.98
C GLU A 221 -13.54 -17.43 -14.17
N ALA A 222 -12.63 -17.88 -15.04
CA ALA A 222 -12.41 -19.31 -15.31
C ALA A 222 -11.89 -20.12 -14.12
N ILE A 223 -11.18 -19.47 -13.18
CA ILE A 223 -10.59 -20.14 -11.99
C ILE A 223 -11.37 -19.90 -10.70
N THR A 224 -12.36 -19.01 -10.71
CA THR A 224 -13.08 -18.59 -9.50
C THR A 224 -14.33 -19.44 -9.33
N SER A 225 -14.48 -20.06 -8.15
CA SER A 225 -15.68 -20.83 -7.82
C SER A 225 -16.88 -19.91 -7.61
N SER A 226 -18.11 -20.43 -7.80
CA SER A 226 -19.34 -19.64 -7.67
C SER A 226 -19.51 -18.97 -6.29
N GLY A 227 -18.96 -19.56 -5.23
CA GLY A 227 -18.97 -19.01 -3.87
C GLY A 227 -17.97 -17.87 -3.63
N GLN A 228 -17.01 -17.65 -4.54
CA GLN A 228 -15.91 -16.68 -4.41
C GLN A 228 -16.02 -15.51 -5.41
N MET A 229 -17.16 -15.39 -6.09
CA MET A 229 -17.34 -14.39 -7.16
C MET A 229 -17.39 -12.95 -6.66
N GLY A 230 -17.54 -12.71 -5.36
CA GLY A 230 -17.73 -11.35 -4.80
C GLY A 230 -16.61 -10.38 -5.15
N SER A 231 -15.35 -10.82 -5.03
CA SER A 231 -14.17 -10.01 -5.35
C SER A 231 -14.07 -9.71 -6.84
N LEU A 232 -14.31 -10.72 -7.68
CA LEU A 232 -14.32 -10.59 -9.13
C LEU A 232 -15.42 -9.65 -9.62
N MET A 233 -16.63 -9.75 -9.08
CA MET A 233 -17.74 -8.90 -9.49
C MET A 233 -17.50 -7.43 -9.18
N ARG A 234 -16.89 -7.11 -8.03
CA ARG A 234 -16.48 -5.73 -7.69
C ARG A 234 -15.47 -5.18 -8.69
N LEU A 235 -14.42 -5.95 -9.01
CA LEU A 235 -13.43 -5.56 -10.01
C LEU A 235 -14.07 -5.36 -11.39
N LYS A 236 -14.89 -6.31 -11.85
CA LYS A 236 -15.56 -6.29 -13.16
C LYS A 236 -16.44 -5.06 -13.30
N GLN A 237 -17.27 -4.75 -12.30
CA GLN A 237 -18.13 -3.56 -12.29
C GLN A 237 -17.32 -2.27 -12.32
N PHE A 238 -16.26 -2.18 -11.51
CA PHE A 238 -15.38 -1.01 -11.48
C PHE A 238 -14.71 -0.76 -12.84
N VAL A 239 -14.09 -1.79 -13.42
CA VAL A 239 -13.39 -1.69 -14.71
C VAL A 239 -14.36 -1.33 -15.83
N GLN A 240 -15.51 -2.01 -15.92
CA GLN A 240 -16.53 -1.72 -16.93
C GLN A 240 -17.01 -0.27 -16.87
N LYS A 241 -17.32 0.22 -15.66
CA LYS A 241 -17.72 1.61 -15.45
C LYS A 241 -16.64 2.58 -15.92
N CYS A 242 -15.39 2.38 -15.50
CA CYS A 242 -14.29 3.27 -15.85
C CYS A 242 -14.01 3.31 -17.36
N VAL A 243 -14.04 2.15 -18.03
CA VAL A 243 -13.84 2.07 -19.49
C VAL A 243 -15.00 2.73 -20.25
N GLN A 244 -16.25 2.48 -19.84
CA GLN A 244 -17.43 3.08 -20.46
C GLN A 244 -17.43 4.62 -20.31
N GLU A 245 -17.13 5.11 -19.11
CA GLU A 245 -17.05 6.55 -18.82
C GLU A 245 -15.76 7.21 -19.32
N LYS A 246 -14.77 6.41 -19.77
CA LYS A 246 -13.40 6.84 -20.10
C LYS A 246 -12.77 7.71 -19.01
N LYS A 247 -13.05 7.36 -17.75
CA LYS A 247 -12.64 8.13 -16.58
C LYS A 247 -12.44 7.22 -15.37
N ILE A 248 -11.41 7.51 -14.60
CA ILE A 248 -11.28 7.01 -13.22
C ILE A 248 -11.53 8.19 -12.28
N SER A 249 -12.44 8.02 -11.32
CA SER A 249 -12.72 9.03 -10.30
C SER A 249 -11.53 9.23 -9.37
N LEU A 250 -11.41 10.43 -8.77
CA LEU A 250 -10.48 10.60 -7.66
C LEU A 250 -10.90 9.67 -6.51
N PRO A 251 -9.95 9.06 -5.81
CA PRO A 251 -10.27 8.17 -4.71
C PRO A 251 -10.94 8.94 -3.57
N THR A 252 -11.92 8.30 -2.93
CA THR A 252 -12.51 8.81 -1.69
C THR A 252 -11.42 8.94 -0.63
N GLY A 253 -11.36 10.08 0.05
CA GLY A 253 -10.32 10.38 1.05
C GLY A 253 -9.08 11.10 0.50
N ALA A 254 -8.99 11.35 -0.81
CA ALA A 254 -7.91 12.16 -1.37
C ALA A 254 -7.80 13.54 -0.70
N LEU A 255 -6.59 13.91 -0.26
CA LEU A 255 -6.33 15.15 0.47
C LEU A 255 -6.54 16.39 -0.40
N GLN A 256 -7.69 17.04 -0.24
CA GLN A 256 -8.05 18.24 -0.99
C GLN A 256 -7.29 19.48 -0.48
N PRO A 257 -7.15 20.55 -1.29
CA PRO A 257 -6.48 21.78 -0.86
C PRO A 257 -7.03 22.38 0.46
N ALA A 258 -8.32 22.21 0.73
CA ALA A 258 -8.95 22.66 1.98
C ALA A 258 -8.38 21.95 3.23
N PHE A 259 -7.98 20.68 3.11
CA PHE A 259 -7.36 19.92 4.20
C PHE A 259 -6.08 20.60 4.69
N TRP A 260 -5.23 21.06 3.76
CA TRP A 260 -3.94 21.70 4.06
C TRP A 260 -4.06 23.12 4.61
N LYS A 261 -5.19 23.78 4.36
CA LYS A 261 -5.49 25.12 4.92
C LYS A 261 -6.08 25.07 6.32
N SER A 262 -6.47 23.88 6.79
CA SER A 262 -7.04 23.63 8.12
C SER A 262 -6.00 23.13 9.10
#